data_AF-A0A7R6WAR7-F1
#
_entry.id   AF-A0A7R6WAR7-F1
#
_cell.length_a   1.000
_cell.length_b   1.000
_cell.length_c   1.000
_cell.angle_alpha   90.00
_cell.angle_beta   90.00
_cell.angle_gamma   90.00
#
_symmetry.space_group_name_H-M   'P 1'
#
loop_
_entity.id
_entity.type
_entity.pdbx_description
1 polymer ?
#
loop_
_entity_poly.entity_id
_entity_poly.type
_entity_poly.pdbx_seq_one_letter_code
_entity_poly.pdbx_strand_id
1 'polypeptide(L)' 'MKKIIAALALTLISTVSYAKPYTCTGYLDGKAIGDPIVVNASKMPIAEDKAYDRLLYKGGKKSKEGLDYVKCK' A
#
# COMPACT_ATOMS: atom_id res chain seq x y z
N MET A 1 -27.57 -6.04 37.99
CA MET A 1 -26.33 -6.02 37.18
C MET A 1 -26.47 -6.90 35.93
N LYS A 2 -27.31 -6.53 34.96
CA LYS A 2 -27.55 -7.36 33.76
C LYS A 2 -27.67 -6.56 32.45
N LYS A 3 -27.59 -5.23 32.53
CA LYS A 3 -27.81 -4.30 31.41
C LYS A 3 -26.52 -3.72 30.79
N ILE A 4 -25.35 -4.02 31.36
CA ILE A 4 -24.06 -3.45 30.90
C ILE A 4 -23.42 -4.32 29.80
N ILE A 5 -23.80 -5.60 29.70
CA ILE A 5 -23.19 -6.55 28.76
C ILE A 5 -23.59 -6.23 27.31
N ALA A 6 -24.74 -5.60 27.09
CA ALA A 6 -25.22 -5.25 25.74
C ALA A 6 -24.43 -4.10 25.09
N ALA A 7 -23.76 -3.24 25.87
CA ALA A 7 -23.00 -2.11 25.33
C ALA A 7 -21.65 -2.52 24.75
N LEU A 8 -21.09 -3.66 25.18
CA LEU A 8 -19.75 -4.10 24.76
C LEU A 8 -19.73 -4.81 23.40
N ALA A 9 -20.88 -5.29 22.92
CA ALA A 9 -20.97 -5.97 21.63
C ALA A 9 -20.96 -5.00 20.42
N LEU A 10 -21.29 -3.72 20.63
CA LEU A 10 -21.45 -2.74 19.55
C LEU A 10 -20.14 -2.12 19.06
N THR A 11 -19.04 -2.27 19.81
CA THR A 11 -17.75 -1.63 19.49
C THR A 11 -16.82 -2.49 18.63
N LEU A 12 -17.20 -3.72 18.31
CA LEU A 12 -16.41 -4.63 17.45
C LEU A 12 -16.54 -4.36 15.94
N ILE A 13 -17.29 -3.35 15.51
CA ILE A 13 -17.26 -2.87 14.11
C ILE A 13 -16.04 -1.94 13.93
N SER A 14 -14.88 -2.33 14.44
CA SER A 14 -13.63 -1.62 14.20
C SER A 14 -13.07 -2.04 12.85
N THR A 15 -13.29 -1.17 11.87
CA THR A 15 -12.39 -0.93 10.74
C THR A 15 -12.06 -2.15 9.89
N VAL A 16 -13.02 -2.64 9.11
CA VAL A 16 -12.68 -3.40 7.90
C VAL A 16 -11.94 -2.43 6.99
N SER A 17 -10.62 -2.40 7.11
CA SER A 17 -9.73 -1.67 6.22
C SER A 17 -9.92 -2.26 4.83
N TYR A 18 -10.76 -1.61 4.02
CA TYR A 18 -10.92 -1.89 2.60
C TYR A 18 -9.59 -1.58 1.91
N ALA A 19 -8.65 -2.52 1.98
CA ALA A 19 -7.43 -2.47 1.20
C ALA A 19 -7.82 -2.78 -0.25
N LYS A 20 -7.91 -1.75 -1.08
CA LYS A 20 -8.17 -1.88 -2.51
C LYS A 20 -6.87 -2.25 -3.21
N PRO A 21 -6.92 -3.08 -4.26
CA PRO A 21 -5.76 -3.32 -5.11
C PRO A 21 -5.48 -2.06 -5.94
N TYR A 22 -4.21 -1.67 -6.00
CA TYR A 22 -3.69 -0.60 -6.85
C TYR A 22 -2.58 -1.16 -7.72
N THR A 23 -2.58 -0.81 -9.00
CA THR A 23 -1.51 -1.18 -9.93
C THR A 23 -0.52 -0.03 -10.00
N CYS A 24 0.72 -0.29 -9.60
CA CYS A 24 1.74 0.73 -9.41
C CYS A 24 2.94 0.48 -10.32
N THR A 25 3.39 1.53 -11.01
CA THR A 25 4.56 1.51 -11.89
C THR A 25 5.64 2.42 -11.30
N GLY A 26 6.86 1.90 -11.21
CA GLY A 26 8.03 2.68 -10.81
C GLY A 26 8.59 3.47 -11.98
N TYR A 27 9.12 4.66 -11.70
CA TYR A 27 9.78 5.49 -12.70
C TYR A 27 11.21 5.85 -12.26
N LEU A 28 12.11 5.86 -13.23
CA LEU A 28 13.49 6.32 -13.09
C LEU A 28 13.87 7.14 -14.32
N ASP A 29 14.44 8.32 -14.11
CA ASP A 29 14.70 9.34 -15.14
C ASP A 29 13.46 9.63 -16.01
N GLY A 30 12.27 9.62 -15.37
CA GLY A 30 10.98 9.79 -16.03
C GLY A 30 10.52 8.62 -16.92
N LYS A 31 11.26 7.49 -16.94
CA LYS A 31 10.91 6.28 -17.69
C LYS A 31 10.34 5.22 -16.76
N ALA A 32 9.30 4.51 -17.21
CA ALA A 32 8.76 3.38 -16.48
C ALA A 32 9.80 2.26 -16.41
N ILE A 33 10.04 1.73 -15.21
CA ILE A 33 10.96 0.63 -14.98
C ILE A 33 10.21 -0.62 -14.52
N GLY A 34 10.61 -1.77 -15.09
CA GLY A 34 10.07 -3.07 -14.75
C GLY A 34 8.57 -3.23 -15.00
N ASP A 35 8.03 -4.34 -14.51
CA ASP A 35 6.61 -4.63 -14.61
C ASP A 35 5.82 -3.91 -13.50
N PRO A 36 4.59 -3.45 -13.78
CA PRO A 36 3.70 -2.92 -12.76
C PRO A 36 3.48 -3.94 -11.63
N ILE A 37 3.49 -3.46 -10.39
CA ILE A 37 3.21 -4.29 -9.22
C ILE A 37 1.83 -3.97 -8.66
N VAL A 38 1.14 -5.00 -8.18
CA VAL A 38 -0.13 -4.81 -7.49
C VAL A 38 0.11 -4.76 -5.99
N VAL A 39 -0.40 -3.71 -5.34
CA VAL A 39 -0.32 -3.51 -3.90
C VAL A 39 -1.70 -3.21 -3.33
N ASN A 40 -1.98 -3.77 -2.15
CA ASN A 40 -3.24 -3.51 -1.45
C ASN A 40 -3.06 -2.40 -0.42
N ALA A 41 -3.87 -1.34 -0.54
CA ALA A 41 -3.82 -0.18 0.35
C ALA A 41 -5.19 0.45 0.57
N SER A 42 -5.34 1.20 1.66
CA SER A 42 -6.60 1.91 1.96
C SER A 42 -6.80 3.15 1.09
N LYS A 43 -5.73 3.74 0.56
CA LYS A 43 -5.74 4.91 -0.34
C LYS A 43 -4.50 4.92 -1.22
N MET A 44 -4.58 5.59 -2.37
CA MET A 44 -3.53 5.65 -3.39
C MET A 44 -2.16 6.11 -2.86
N PRO A 45 -2.04 7.14 -2.00
CA PRO A 45 -0.72 7.53 -1.46
C PRO A 45 -0.05 6.43 -0.64
N ILE A 46 -0.83 5.65 0.12
CA ILE A 46 -0.31 4.50 0.88
C ILE A 46 0.08 3.35 -0.06
N ALA A 47 -0.60 3.22 -1.20
CA ALA A 47 -0.20 2.26 -2.23
C ALA A 47 1.16 2.64 -2.83
N GLU A 48 1.36 3.92 -3.15
CA GLU A 48 2.60 4.44 -3.72
C GLU A 48 3.78 4.22 -2.78
N ASP A 49 3.65 4.56 -1.49
CA ASP A 49 4.68 4.31 -0.47
C ASP A 49 5.05 2.82 -0.39
N LYS A 50 4.04 1.95 -0.27
CA LYS A 50 4.27 0.49 -0.19
C LYS A 50 4.90 -0.07 -1.47
N ALA A 51 4.51 0.45 -2.62
CA ALA A 51 5.03 0.03 -3.90
C ALA A 51 6.47 0.51 -4.11
N TYR A 52 6.77 1.74 -3.68
CA TYR A 52 8.11 2.32 -3.67
C TYR A 52 9.07 1.44 -2.86
N ASP A 53 8.70 1.09 -1.64
CA ASP A 53 9.48 0.16 -0.80
C ASP A 53 9.70 -1.18 -1.52
N ARG A 54 8.63 -1.80 -2.03
CA ARG A 54 8.73 -3.11 -2.70
C ARG A 54 9.60 -3.09 -3.96
N LEU A 55 9.54 -2.02 -4.74
CA LEU A 55 10.36 -1.86 -5.95
C LEU A 55 11.84 -1.63 -5.59
N LEU A 56 12.12 -0.85 -4.55
CA LEU A 56 13.46 -0.73 -3.99
C LEU A 56 14.03 -2.07 -3.49
N TYR A 57 13.19 -2.92 -2.88
CA TYR A 57 13.61 -4.23 -2.37
C TYR A 57 13.69 -5.33 -3.44
N LYS A 58 12.85 -5.30 -4.48
CA LYS A 58 12.82 -6.33 -5.55
C LYS A 58 14.14 -6.45 -6.31
N GLY A 59 14.96 -5.38 -6.34
CA GLY A 59 16.31 -5.42 -6.90
C GLY A 59 17.36 -6.14 -6.04
N GLY A 60 17.02 -6.62 -4.83
CA GLY A 60 17.95 -7.30 -3.91
C GLY A 60 19.09 -6.42 -3.38
N LYS A 61 19.16 -5.17 -3.85
CA LYS A 61 20.06 -4.09 -3.47
C LYS A 61 19.16 -2.87 -3.46
N LYS A 62 19.25 -2.00 -2.44
CA LYS A 62 18.78 -0.61 -2.61
C LYS A 62 19.30 -0.18 -3.97
N SER A 63 18.42 0.06 -4.93
CA SER A 63 18.84 0.24 -6.33
C SER A 63 19.95 1.29 -6.31
N LYS A 64 21.14 0.93 -6.79
CA LYS A 64 22.25 1.90 -6.90
C LYS A 64 21.85 3.10 -7.78
N GLU A 65 20.84 2.88 -8.62
CA GLU A 65 20.27 3.82 -9.57
C GLU A 65 19.06 4.59 -9.02
N GLY A 66 18.60 4.31 -7.79
CA GLY A 66 17.44 5.00 -7.20
C GLY A 66 16.10 4.60 -7.84
N LEU A 67 15.03 5.17 -7.30
CA LEU A 67 13.68 5.14 -7.86
C LEU A 67 13.17 6.57 -7.65
N ASP A 68 12.72 7.26 -8.70
CA ASP A 68 12.34 8.68 -8.55
C ASP A 68 10.98 8.79 -7.88
N TYR A 69 10.01 8.06 -8.43
CA TYR A 69 8.66 8.04 -7.93
C TYR A 69 7.93 6.78 -8.38
N VAL A 70 6.83 6.49 -7.69
CA VAL A 70 5.87 5.46 -8.08
C VAL A 70 4.55 6.14 -8.37
N LYS A 71 3.88 5.68 -9.42
CA LYS A 71 2.53 6.12 -9.75
C LYS A 71 1.58 4.94 -9.73
N CYS A 72 0.53 5.04 -8.94
CA CYS A 72 -0.50 4.00 -8.84
C CYS A 72 -1.79 4.39 -9.58
N LYS A 73 -2.50 3.39 -10.11
CA LYS A 73 -3.85 3.49 -10.68
C LYS A 73 -4.80 2.51 -10.00
#